data_AF-A0A975J6X1-F1
#
_entry.id   AF-A0A975J6X1-F1
#
_cell.length_a   1.000
_cell.length_b   1.000
_cell.length_c   1.000
_cell.angle_alpha   90.00
_cell.angle_beta   90.00
_cell.angle_gamma   90.00
#
_symmetry.space_group_name_H-M   'P 1'
#
loop_
_entity.id
_entity.type
_entity.pdbx_description
1 polymer ?
#
loop_
_entity_poly.entity_id
_entity_poly.type
_entity_poly.pdbx_seq_one_letter_code
_entity_poly.pdbx_strand_id
1 'polypeptide(L)'
;MKEKIRDLENMPLNIKLIYSKILSLMTLTDENYDQLKISKLYTIINKIQLPSMERIQLMKFIMEKEIGFIEISKEIDLDTHLNDQEKNIFRFSLMKDLIIIMKANYIETEDEKRLLKDIQDYFDISKEQLSFFEEEYELDRCFFDDAISDNKFKEITKKTISTATALGIPLTIIYYSGTFKGLGLLGTISGLRDLGMKRRTGKYSLIIGIGTSIALGVITYKTLEYILKVRKDEKTKLAHLMKKNMEALHEATKNTLYKDIEYFTYRMIETKDKNGKYAEDVLKIINLLKRTVATLENTEAVII
;
A
#
# COMPACT_ATOMS: atom_id res chain seq x y z
N MET A 1 -4.53 14.98 26.24
CA MET A 1 -3.65 14.75 25.07
C MET A 1 -4.48 14.08 24.00
N LYS A 2 -4.59 14.63 22.78
CA LYS A 2 -5.20 13.88 21.67
C LYS A 2 -4.21 12.81 21.25
N GLU A 3 -4.62 11.54 21.28
CA GLU A 3 -3.79 10.46 20.78
C GLU A 3 -3.45 10.72 19.31
N LYS A 4 -2.18 10.52 18.99
CA LYS A 4 -1.65 10.68 17.63
C LYS A 4 -2.02 9.44 16.83
N ILE A 5 -2.97 9.56 15.91
CA ILE A 5 -3.35 8.48 14.98
C ILE A 5 -2.17 8.19 14.04
N ARG A 6 -1.76 6.92 13.95
CA ARG A 6 -0.71 6.43 13.04
C ARG A 6 -1.31 5.92 11.73
N ASP A 7 -0.61 6.16 10.63
CA ASP A 7 -0.81 5.43 9.38
C ASP A 7 -0.09 4.07 9.44
N LEU A 8 -0.30 3.21 8.44
CA LEU A 8 0.30 1.87 8.38
C LEU A 8 1.83 1.89 8.49
N GLU A 9 2.50 2.87 7.89
CA GLU A 9 3.97 3.02 7.95
C GLU A 9 4.47 3.16 9.39
N ASN A 10 3.76 3.97 10.18
CA ASN A 10 4.10 4.31 11.56
C ASN A 10 3.48 3.37 12.60
N MET A 11 2.76 2.32 12.17
CA MET A 11 2.24 1.30 13.09
C MET A 11 3.36 0.42 13.68
N PRO A 12 3.12 -0.21 14.85
CA PRO A 12 4.07 -1.14 15.46
C PRO A 12 4.51 -2.26 14.51
N LEU A 13 5.74 -2.74 14.69
CA LEU A 13 6.34 -3.74 13.80
C LEU A 13 5.53 -5.05 13.72
N ASN A 14 5.00 -5.52 14.85
CA ASN A 14 4.13 -6.69 14.90
C ASN A 14 2.85 -6.49 14.07
N ILE A 15 2.29 -5.27 14.09
CA ILE A 15 1.12 -4.91 13.28
C ILE A 15 1.46 -4.88 11.79
N LYS A 16 2.63 -4.35 11.41
CA LYS A 16 3.09 -4.40 10.02
C LYS A 16 3.35 -5.83 9.54
N LEU A 17 3.89 -6.68 10.41
CA LEU A 17 4.16 -8.08 10.09
C LEU A 17 2.87 -8.88 9.91
N ILE A 18 1.89 -8.73 10.82
CA ILE A 18 0.60 -9.43 10.68
C ILE A 18 -0.16 -8.96 9.44
N TYR A 19 -0.14 -7.66 9.15
CA TYR A 19 -0.69 -7.10 7.90
C TYR A 19 -0.07 -7.77 6.67
N SER A 20 1.25 -7.88 6.65
CA SER A 20 2.00 -8.45 5.53
C SER A 20 1.79 -9.95 5.39
N LYS A 21 1.67 -10.69 6.51
CA LYS A 21 1.32 -12.12 6.50
C LYS A 21 -0.06 -12.34 5.87
N ILE A 22 -1.08 -11.57 6.27
CA ILE A 22 -2.42 -11.69 5.71
C ILE A 22 -2.41 -11.39 4.20
N LEU A 23 -1.75 -10.32 3.77
CA LEU A 23 -1.59 -10.01 2.35
C LEU A 23 -0.90 -11.13 1.57
N SER A 24 0.11 -11.76 2.17
CA SER A 24 0.85 -12.83 1.51
C SER A 24 0.02 -14.07 1.23
N LEU A 25 -1.05 -14.34 2.00
CA LEU A 25 -1.98 -15.44 1.73
C LEU A 25 -2.59 -15.32 0.32
N MET A 26 -2.86 -14.10 -0.14
CA MET A 26 -3.39 -13.85 -1.49
C MET A 26 -2.39 -14.20 -2.60
N THR A 27 -1.10 -14.32 -2.26
CA THR A 27 -0.05 -14.77 -3.19
C THR A 27 0.15 -16.29 -3.19
N LEU A 28 -0.45 -16.99 -2.22
CA LEU A 28 -0.32 -18.44 -2.02
C LEU A 28 -1.44 -19.26 -2.66
N THR A 29 -2.52 -18.61 -3.11
CA THR A 29 -3.65 -19.27 -3.76
C THR A 29 -3.27 -19.93 -5.09
N ASP A 30 -2.22 -19.45 -5.74
CA ASP A 30 -1.70 -20.04 -6.97
C ASP A 30 -0.68 -21.15 -6.68
N GLU A 31 -0.77 -22.26 -7.42
CA GLU A 31 0.19 -23.38 -7.30
C GLU A 31 1.63 -22.92 -7.57
N ASN A 32 1.80 -22.03 -8.55
CA ASN A 32 3.08 -21.51 -9.06
C ASN A 32 3.21 -20.00 -8.81
N TYR A 33 3.30 -19.58 -7.54
CA TYR A 33 3.59 -18.22 -7.06
C TYR A 33 3.68 -17.15 -8.15
N ASP A 34 2.60 -16.39 -8.32
CA ASP A 34 2.52 -15.40 -9.39
C ASP A 34 3.44 -14.20 -9.11
N GLN A 35 4.40 -13.96 -10.01
CA GLN A 35 5.35 -12.85 -9.93
C GLN A 35 4.66 -11.47 -9.92
N LEU A 36 3.49 -11.33 -10.56
CA LEU A 36 2.70 -10.09 -10.54
C LEU A 36 2.12 -9.85 -9.14
N LYS A 37 1.56 -10.88 -8.50
CA LYS A 37 1.04 -10.78 -7.13
C LYS A 37 2.15 -10.48 -6.13
N ILE A 38 3.30 -11.16 -6.25
CA ILE A 38 4.49 -10.89 -5.43
C ILE A 38 5.00 -9.46 -5.66
N SER A 39 4.96 -8.94 -6.90
CA SER A 39 5.35 -7.55 -7.18
C SER A 39 4.47 -6.54 -6.43
N LYS A 40 3.15 -6.79 -6.34
CA LYS A 40 2.22 -5.94 -5.59
C LYS A 40 2.45 -6.06 -4.09
N LEU A 41 2.62 -7.28 -3.58
CA LEU A 41 3.00 -7.50 -2.18
C LEU A 41 4.27 -6.72 -1.81
N TYR A 42 5.34 -6.84 -2.60
CA TYR A 42 6.60 -6.13 -2.37
C TYR A 42 6.45 -4.61 -2.43
N THR A 43 5.59 -4.11 -3.32
CA THR A 43 5.30 -2.68 -3.38
C THR A 43 4.60 -2.19 -2.12
N ILE A 44 3.60 -2.94 -1.64
CA ILE A 44 2.85 -2.62 -0.42
C ILE A 44 3.75 -2.69 0.83
N ILE A 45 4.53 -3.76 1.00
CA ILE A 45 5.40 -3.90 2.18
C ILE A 45 6.52 -2.84 2.22
N ASN A 46 6.94 -2.32 1.05
CA ASN A 46 7.87 -1.18 0.99
C ASN A 46 7.18 0.14 1.33
N LYS A 47 5.95 0.34 0.87
CA LYS A 47 5.14 1.52 1.22
C LYS A 47 4.93 1.64 2.73
N ILE A 48 4.68 0.53 3.43
CA ILE A 48 4.57 0.51 4.90
C ILE A 48 5.93 0.40 5.62
N GLN A 49 7.03 0.40 4.87
CA GLN A 49 8.40 0.26 5.39
C GLN A 49 8.58 -0.97 6.30
N LEU A 50 8.27 -2.16 5.78
CA LEU A 50 8.59 -3.42 6.44
C LEU A 50 10.12 -3.63 6.41
N PRO A 51 10.80 -3.79 7.57
CA PRO A 51 12.25 -3.94 7.60
C PRO A 51 12.70 -5.27 6.98
N SER A 52 14.00 -5.35 6.66
CA SER A 52 14.55 -6.48 5.89
C SER A 52 14.40 -7.83 6.57
N MET A 53 14.56 -7.89 7.90
CA MET A 53 14.44 -9.16 8.63
C MET A 53 13.02 -9.73 8.54
N GLU A 54 12.01 -8.88 8.68
CA GLU A 54 10.60 -9.26 8.60
C GLU A 54 10.21 -9.63 7.17
N ARG A 55 10.75 -8.96 6.15
CA ARG A 55 10.56 -9.38 4.74
C ARG A 55 11.16 -10.76 4.48
N ILE A 56 12.34 -11.05 5.03
CA ILE A 56 12.96 -12.38 4.91
C ILE A 56 12.11 -13.43 5.62
N GLN A 57 11.59 -13.14 6.81
CA GLN A 57 10.66 -14.03 7.51
C GLN A 57 9.38 -14.25 6.73
N LEU A 58 8.83 -13.20 6.12
CA LEU A 58 7.65 -13.28 5.26
C LEU A 58 7.90 -14.19 4.05
N MET A 59 9.05 -14.07 3.38
CA MET A 59 9.38 -14.94 2.25
C MET A 59 9.55 -16.41 2.65
N LYS A 60 10.08 -16.69 3.85
CA LYS A 60 10.12 -18.05 4.39
C LYS A 60 8.72 -18.59 4.67
N PHE A 61 7.88 -17.78 5.31
CA PHE A 61 6.47 -18.08 5.55
C PHE A 61 5.73 -18.43 4.24
N ILE A 62 5.92 -17.63 3.19
CA ILE A 62 5.32 -17.89 1.87
C ILE A 62 5.77 -19.25 1.30
N MET A 63 7.03 -19.65 1.50
CA MET A 63 7.53 -20.93 0.98
C MET A 63 7.06 -22.15 1.75
N GLU A 64 6.84 -22.02 3.06
CA GLU A 64 6.42 -23.15 3.90
C GLU A 64 5.00 -23.62 3.52
N LYS A 65 4.13 -22.74 2.98
CA LYS A 65 2.76 -23.04 2.51
C LYS A 65 1.84 -23.76 3.53
N GLU A 66 2.19 -23.76 4.81
CA GLU A 66 1.53 -24.63 5.81
C GLU A 66 0.40 -23.93 6.59
N ILE A 67 0.25 -22.62 6.46
CA ILE A 67 -0.56 -21.81 7.38
C ILE A 67 -1.64 -21.04 6.61
N GLY A 68 -2.90 -21.31 6.93
CA GLY A 68 -4.06 -20.61 6.38
C GLY A 68 -4.45 -19.38 7.19
N PHE A 69 -5.53 -18.69 6.75
CA PHE A 69 -6.02 -17.51 7.44
C PHE A 69 -6.52 -17.80 8.86
N ILE A 70 -7.10 -18.97 9.12
CA ILE A 70 -7.61 -19.38 10.43
C ILE A 70 -6.50 -19.44 11.49
N GLU A 71 -5.30 -19.86 11.11
CA GLU A 71 -4.15 -19.91 11.99
C GLU A 71 -3.59 -18.50 12.23
N ILE A 72 -3.43 -17.72 11.17
CA ILE A 72 -2.97 -16.32 11.28
C ILE A 72 -3.93 -15.49 12.13
N SER A 73 -5.24 -15.71 12.00
CA SER A 73 -6.25 -14.93 12.73
C SER A 73 -6.13 -15.07 14.24
N LYS A 74 -5.59 -16.19 14.74
CA LYS A 74 -5.29 -16.39 16.17
C LYS A 74 -4.13 -15.52 16.68
N GLU A 75 -3.26 -15.05 15.79
CA GLU A 75 -2.15 -14.14 16.11
C GLU A 75 -2.58 -12.66 16.06
N ILE A 76 -3.78 -12.36 15.53
CA ILE A 76 -4.26 -10.99 15.35
C ILE A 76 -4.70 -10.42 16.71
N ASP A 77 -3.85 -9.57 17.28
CA ASP A 77 -4.16 -8.80 18.49
C ASP A 77 -4.04 -7.30 18.22
N LEU A 78 -5.09 -6.75 17.60
CA LEU A 78 -5.15 -5.32 17.27
C LEU A 78 -5.49 -4.45 18.48
N ASP A 79 -6.31 -4.94 19.42
CA ASP A 79 -6.85 -4.15 20.53
C ASP A 79 -5.77 -3.72 21.53
N THR A 80 -4.71 -4.52 21.68
CA THR A 80 -3.59 -4.17 22.56
C THR A 80 -2.64 -3.12 21.95
N HIS A 81 -2.67 -2.92 20.63
CA HIS A 81 -1.68 -2.12 19.92
C HIS A 81 -2.26 -0.88 19.20
N LEU A 82 -3.55 -0.92 18.84
CA LEU A 82 -4.21 0.05 17.98
C LEU A 82 -5.48 0.58 18.63
N ASN A 83 -5.72 1.89 18.53
CA ASN A 83 -7.02 2.47 18.87
C ASN A 83 -8.06 2.21 17.76
N ASP A 84 -9.33 2.55 18.01
CA ASP A 84 -10.43 2.27 17.07
C ASP A 84 -10.25 2.91 15.69
N GLN A 85 -9.61 4.08 15.62
CA GLN A 85 -9.33 4.73 14.34
C GLN A 85 -8.21 4.01 13.57
N GLU A 86 -7.18 3.58 14.28
CA GLU A 86 -6.08 2.80 13.72
C GLU A 86 -6.52 1.38 13.29
N LYS A 87 -7.42 0.73 14.03
CA LYS A 87 -8.07 -0.52 13.62
C LYS A 87 -8.85 -0.36 12.32
N ASN A 88 -9.59 0.75 12.18
CA ASN A 88 -10.27 1.08 10.93
C ASN A 88 -9.28 1.32 9.78
N ILE A 89 -8.18 2.05 10.02
CA ILE A 89 -7.10 2.20 9.03
C ILE A 89 -6.57 0.84 8.58
N PHE A 90 -6.25 -0.03 9.54
CA PHE A 90 -5.76 -1.38 9.27
C PHE A 90 -6.72 -2.18 8.38
N ARG A 91 -7.98 -2.37 8.81
CA ARG A 91 -8.90 -3.29 8.12
C ARG A 91 -9.31 -2.82 6.73
N PHE A 92 -9.51 -1.52 6.55
CA PHE A 92 -9.94 -0.96 5.27
C PHE A 92 -8.77 -0.85 4.29
N SER A 93 -7.57 -0.50 4.74
CA SER A 93 -6.37 -0.59 3.89
C SER A 93 -6.07 -2.04 3.51
N LEU A 94 -6.20 -2.98 4.44
CA LEU A 94 -6.01 -4.40 4.18
C LEU A 94 -6.94 -4.89 3.07
N MET A 95 -8.23 -4.52 3.14
CA MET A 95 -9.21 -4.92 2.14
C MET A 95 -8.85 -4.42 0.73
N LYS A 96 -8.48 -3.13 0.62
CA LYS A 96 -8.05 -2.56 -0.66
C LYS A 96 -6.78 -3.22 -1.19
N ASP A 97 -5.78 -3.43 -0.33
CA ASP A 97 -4.51 -4.03 -0.71
C ASP A 97 -4.67 -5.51 -1.11
N LEU A 98 -5.58 -6.24 -0.49
CA LEU A 98 -5.96 -7.60 -0.92
C LEU A 98 -6.57 -7.60 -2.32
N ILE A 99 -7.47 -6.65 -2.63
CA ILE A 99 -8.04 -6.50 -3.99
C ILE A 99 -6.93 -6.20 -5.00
N ILE A 100 -5.98 -5.32 -4.66
CA ILE A 100 -4.85 -4.99 -5.53
C ILE A 100 -3.99 -6.22 -5.84
N ILE A 101 -3.70 -7.05 -4.83
CA ILE A 101 -2.92 -8.29 -5.03
C ILE A 101 -3.75 -9.31 -5.82
N MET A 102 -5.00 -9.54 -5.43
CA MET A 102 -5.90 -10.49 -6.09
C MET A 102 -6.01 -10.19 -7.59
N LYS A 103 -6.20 -8.93 -7.97
CA LYS A 103 -6.39 -8.50 -9.36
C LYS A 103 -5.08 -8.28 -10.13
N ALA A 104 -3.92 -8.55 -9.54
CA ALA A 104 -2.62 -8.20 -10.12
C ALA A 104 -2.31 -8.92 -11.45
N ASN A 105 -2.82 -10.14 -11.61
CA ASN A 105 -2.64 -10.96 -12.81
C ASN A 105 -3.89 -11.04 -13.70
N TYR A 106 -4.91 -10.21 -13.41
CA TYR A 106 -6.19 -10.16 -14.13
C TYR A 106 -7.01 -11.45 -14.10
N ILE A 107 -6.65 -12.41 -13.24
CA ILE A 107 -7.36 -13.69 -13.07
C ILE A 107 -7.74 -13.80 -11.60
N GLU A 108 -9.06 -13.84 -11.33
CA GLU A 108 -9.59 -14.00 -9.98
C GLU A 108 -10.08 -15.44 -9.80
N THR A 109 -9.39 -16.20 -8.94
CA THR A 109 -9.74 -17.61 -8.67
C THR A 109 -10.82 -17.72 -7.59
N GLU A 110 -11.52 -18.86 -7.55
CA GLU A 110 -12.52 -19.10 -6.49
C GLU A 110 -11.87 -19.22 -5.10
N ASP A 111 -10.62 -19.68 -5.02
CA ASP A 111 -9.86 -19.71 -3.77
C ASP A 111 -9.54 -18.31 -3.25
N GLU A 112 -9.17 -17.38 -4.13
CA GLU A 112 -8.95 -15.97 -3.77
C GLU A 112 -10.22 -15.29 -3.30
N LYS A 113 -11.34 -15.51 -4.01
CA LYS A 113 -12.64 -14.96 -3.60
C LYS A 113 -13.09 -15.50 -2.25
N ARG A 114 -12.86 -16.79 -1.98
CA ARG A 114 -13.11 -17.39 -0.66
C ARG A 114 -12.23 -16.77 0.41
N LEU A 115 -10.92 -16.67 0.18
CA LEU A 115 -9.99 -16.06 1.11
C LEU A 115 -10.36 -14.60 1.41
N LEU A 116 -10.68 -13.80 0.39
CA LEU A 116 -11.11 -12.42 0.53
C LEU A 116 -12.37 -12.34 1.40
N LYS A 117 -13.34 -13.22 1.16
CA LYS A 117 -14.57 -13.30 1.94
C LYS A 117 -14.33 -13.70 3.39
N ASP A 118 -13.47 -14.68 3.66
CA ASP A 118 -13.13 -15.10 5.02
C ASP A 118 -12.49 -13.95 5.81
N ILE A 119 -11.60 -13.19 5.16
CA ILE A 119 -10.98 -11.99 5.74
C ILE A 119 -12.01 -10.87 5.92
N GLN A 120 -12.90 -10.68 4.95
CA GLN A 120 -14.00 -9.70 5.00
C GLN A 120 -14.90 -9.96 6.22
N ASP A 121 -15.34 -11.19 6.41
CA ASP A 121 -16.20 -11.62 7.50
C ASP A 121 -15.47 -11.45 8.86
N TYR A 122 -14.18 -11.78 8.93
CA TYR A 122 -13.38 -11.60 10.14
C TYR A 122 -13.24 -10.15 10.59
N PHE A 123 -13.06 -9.21 9.64
CA PHE A 123 -12.88 -7.79 9.94
C PHE A 123 -14.18 -6.97 9.95
N ASP A 124 -15.33 -7.63 9.83
CA ASP A 124 -16.65 -7.00 9.80
C ASP A 124 -16.73 -5.88 8.75
N ILE A 125 -16.33 -6.23 7.52
CA ILE A 125 -16.39 -5.34 6.36
C ILE A 125 -17.71 -5.58 5.62
N SER A 126 -18.56 -4.55 5.55
CA SER A 126 -19.84 -4.66 4.87
C SER A 126 -19.68 -4.86 3.36
N LYS A 127 -20.71 -5.37 2.68
CA LYS A 127 -20.69 -5.52 1.21
C LYS A 127 -20.54 -4.18 0.50
N GLU A 128 -21.15 -3.14 1.03
CA GLU A 128 -21.07 -1.77 0.51
C GLU A 128 -19.65 -1.21 0.68
N GLN A 129 -18.99 -1.49 1.80
CA GLN A 129 -17.59 -1.12 2.03
C GLN A 129 -16.66 -1.87 1.09
N LEU A 130 -16.87 -3.17 0.87
CA LEU A 130 -16.10 -3.94 -0.10
C LEU A 130 -16.26 -3.38 -1.51
N SER A 131 -17.51 -3.18 -1.95
CA SER A 131 -17.84 -2.61 -3.27
C SER A 131 -17.21 -1.23 -3.47
N PHE A 132 -17.16 -0.40 -2.42
CA PHE A 132 -16.44 0.86 -2.45
C PHE A 132 -14.94 0.68 -2.79
N PHE A 133 -14.25 -0.29 -2.19
CA PHE A 133 -12.84 -0.55 -2.50
C PHE A 133 -12.62 -1.12 -3.90
N GLU A 134 -13.55 -1.93 -4.41
CA GLU A 134 -13.53 -2.42 -5.79
C GLU A 134 -13.70 -1.26 -6.79
N GLU A 135 -14.67 -0.36 -6.56
CA GLU A 135 -14.86 0.85 -7.38
C GLU A 135 -13.60 1.73 -7.36
N GLU A 136 -13.01 1.94 -6.18
CA GLU A 136 -11.78 2.73 -6.04
C GLU A 136 -10.61 2.09 -6.80
N TYR A 137 -10.43 0.77 -6.73
CA TYR A 137 -9.41 0.07 -7.52
C TYR A 137 -9.57 0.31 -9.03
N GLU A 138 -10.80 0.21 -9.55
CA GLU A 138 -11.07 0.48 -10.97
C GLU A 138 -10.80 1.94 -11.35
N LEU A 139 -11.13 2.87 -10.46
CA LEU A 139 -10.86 4.30 -10.65
C LEU A 139 -9.36 4.63 -10.67
N ASP A 140 -8.56 3.93 -9.88
CA ASP A 140 -7.10 4.11 -9.79
C ASP A 140 -6.41 3.71 -11.10
N ARG A 141 -6.86 2.62 -11.74
CA ARG A 141 -6.29 2.14 -13.02
C ARG A 141 -6.47 3.14 -14.16
N CYS A 142 -7.53 3.92 -14.15
CA CYS A 142 -7.83 4.91 -15.19
C CYS A 142 -7.38 6.33 -14.82
N PHE A 143 -6.59 6.54 -13.76
CA PHE A 143 -6.30 7.89 -13.27
C PHE A 143 -5.44 8.72 -14.24
N PHE A 144 -4.42 8.11 -14.84
CA PHE A 144 -3.53 8.77 -15.79
C PHE A 144 -4.07 8.80 -17.21
N ASP A 145 -5.29 8.32 -17.45
CA ASP A 145 -5.96 8.56 -18.72
C ASP A 145 -6.26 10.05 -18.85
N ASP A 146 -5.61 10.70 -19.82
CA ASP A 146 -5.79 12.11 -20.18
C ASP A 146 -7.26 12.47 -20.51
N ALA A 147 -8.13 11.47 -20.68
CA ALA A 147 -9.56 11.59 -20.93
C ALA A 147 -10.39 12.13 -19.74
N ILE A 148 -9.85 12.23 -18.53
CA ILE A 148 -10.62 12.70 -17.36
C ILE A 148 -10.59 14.23 -17.23
N SER A 149 -11.68 14.88 -17.64
CA SER A 149 -11.89 16.32 -17.48
C SER A 149 -11.93 16.76 -15.99
N ASP A 150 -11.60 18.02 -15.73
CA ASP A 150 -11.51 18.57 -14.37
C ASP A 150 -12.83 18.54 -13.61
N ASN A 151 -13.95 18.77 -14.32
CA ASN A 151 -15.28 18.69 -13.74
C ASN A 151 -15.60 17.25 -13.31
N LYS A 152 -15.26 16.27 -14.16
CA LYS A 152 -15.42 14.84 -13.85
C LYS A 152 -14.54 14.43 -12.67
N PHE A 153 -13.32 14.95 -12.56
CA PHE A 153 -12.46 14.73 -11.41
C PHE A 153 -13.07 15.25 -10.10
N LYS A 154 -13.59 16.49 -10.09
CA LYS A 154 -14.23 17.07 -8.90
C LYS A 154 -15.49 16.32 -8.49
N GLU A 155 -16.27 15.88 -9.46
CA GLU A 155 -17.48 15.09 -9.24
C GLU A 155 -17.14 13.73 -8.60
N ILE A 156 -16.20 12.99 -9.19
CA ILE A 156 -15.73 11.70 -8.65
C ILE A 156 -15.20 11.88 -7.22
N THR A 157 -14.39 12.91 -6.98
CA THR A 157 -13.86 13.23 -5.65
C THR A 157 -14.96 13.48 -4.62
N LYS A 158 -15.95 14.31 -4.96
CA LYS A 158 -17.09 14.58 -4.07
C LYS A 158 -17.91 13.31 -3.81
N LYS A 159 -18.17 12.51 -4.84
CA LYS A 159 -18.89 11.25 -4.73
C LYS A 159 -18.14 10.30 -3.78
N THR A 160 -16.86 10.04 -4.02
CA THR A 160 -16.02 9.16 -3.18
C THR A 160 -16.01 9.62 -1.73
N ILE A 161 -15.78 10.91 -1.45
CA ILE A 161 -15.78 11.44 -0.08
C ILE A 161 -17.14 11.24 0.58
N SER A 162 -18.22 11.55 -0.14
CA SER A 162 -19.58 11.40 0.37
C SER A 162 -19.91 9.94 0.67
N THR A 163 -19.59 9.03 -0.26
CA THR A 163 -19.81 7.59 -0.10
C THR A 163 -18.99 7.04 1.07
N ALA A 164 -17.69 7.33 1.12
CA ALA A 164 -16.83 6.89 2.21
C ALA A 164 -17.32 7.39 3.58
N THR A 165 -17.75 8.65 3.66
CA THR A 165 -18.31 9.21 4.90
C THR A 165 -19.59 8.49 5.30
N ALA A 166 -20.49 8.23 4.34
CA ALA A 166 -21.74 7.50 4.59
C ALA A 166 -21.50 6.05 5.04
N LEU A 167 -20.44 5.42 4.55
CA LEU A 167 -20.03 4.05 4.90
C LEU A 167 -19.14 3.98 6.15
N GLY A 168 -18.86 5.11 6.82
CA GLY A 168 -18.01 5.17 8.00
C GLY A 168 -16.52 4.89 7.73
N ILE A 169 -16.08 4.97 6.47
CA ILE A 169 -14.69 4.76 6.06
C ILE A 169 -13.91 6.05 6.38
N PRO A 170 -12.85 6.00 7.21
CA PRO A 170 -12.06 7.17 7.53
C PRO A 170 -11.46 7.79 6.26
N LEU A 171 -11.69 9.08 6.04
CA LEU A 171 -11.14 9.80 4.88
C LEU A 171 -9.60 9.84 4.89
N THR A 172 -8.99 9.61 6.05
CA THR A 172 -7.55 9.39 6.18
C THR A 172 -7.09 8.20 5.34
N ILE A 173 -7.92 7.17 5.15
CA ILE A 173 -7.57 6.00 4.33
C ILE A 173 -7.53 6.38 2.86
N ILE A 174 -8.50 7.17 2.39
CA ILE A 174 -8.51 7.72 1.03
C ILE A 174 -7.27 8.61 0.80
N TYR A 175 -6.81 9.28 1.86
CA TYR A 175 -5.64 10.17 1.87
C TYR A 175 -4.28 9.45 2.07
N TYR A 176 -4.21 8.31 2.77
CA TYR A 176 -2.97 7.59 3.07
C TYR A 176 -2.76 6.36 2.18
N SER A 177 -3.84 5.80 1.64
CA SER A 177 -3.76 4.69 0.69
C SER A 177 -3.06 5.06 -0.61
N GLY A 178 -2.57 6.31 -0.79
CA GLY A 178 -1.74 6.71 -1.93
C GLY A 178 -2.46 6.67 -3.28
N THR A 179 -3.71 6.22 -3.28
CA THR A 179 -4.37 5.69 -4.46
C THR A 179 -5.39 6.63 -5.04
N PHE A 180 -6.10 7.40 -4.19
CA PHE A 180 -7.07 8.33 -4.73
C PHE A 180 -6.36 9.37 -5.60
N LYS A 181 -6.62 9.33 -6.92
CA LYS A 181 -6.52 10.39 -7.93
C LYS A 181 -5.78 11.68 -7.50
N GLY A 182 -4.53 11.59 -7.08
CA GLY A 182 -3.73 12.74 -6.61
C GLY A 182 -3.85 13.10 -5.13
N LEU A 183 -4.91 12.72 -4.42
CA LEU A 183 -5.15 13.15 -3.04
C LEU A 183 -4.41 12.32 -2.00
N GLY A 184 -4.05 11.08 -2.35
CA GLY A 184 -3.24 10.16 -1.54
C GLY A 184 -1.82 10.66 -1.23
N LEU A 185 -1.42 11.74 -1.91
CA LEU A 185 -0.08 12.29 -1.83
C LEU A 185 0.09 13.37 -0.77
N LEU A 186 -0.95 14.08 -0.37
CA LEU A 186 -0.73 15.22 0.53
C LEU A 186 -0.14 14.80 1.89
N GLY A 187 -0.29 13.52 2.28
CA GLY A 187 0.29 12.95 3.50
C GLY A 187 1.66 12.31 3.30
N THR A 188 1.90 11.70 2.13
CA THR A 188 3.13 10.99 1.77
C THR A 188 4.14 11.87 1.03
N ILE A 189 3.78 13.07 0.57
CA ILE A 189 4.74 14.04 0.01
C ILE A 189 5.61 14.60 1.16
N SER A 190 6.58 13.80 1.58
CA SER A 190 7.82 14.26 2.20
C SER A 190 8.52 15.35 1.36
N GLY A 191 8.27 15.42 0.04
CA GLY A 191 8.71 16.51 -0.85
C GLY A 191 8.05 17.90 -0.64
N LEU A 192 6.94 18.03 0.10
CA LEU A 192 6.35 19.32 0.49
C LEU A 192 6.98 19.82 1.79
N ARG A 193 7.51 18.88 2.59
CA ARG A 193 8.42 19.15 3.71
C ARG A 193 9.70 19.83 3.22
N ASP A 194 10.19 19.41 2.05
CA ASP A 194 11.43 19.93 1.43
C ASP A 194 11.23 21.21 0.61
N LEU A 195 10.04 21.43 0.02
CA LEU A 195 9.69 22.69 -0.63
C LEU A 195 9.47 23.85 0.36
N GLY A 196 9.18 23.56 1.63
CA GLY A 196 9.14 24.55 2.72
C GLY A 196 10.47 24.76 3.44
N MET A 197 11.42 23.82 3.32
CA MET A 197 12.71 23.87 4.03
C MET A 197 13.88 24.41 3.18
N LYS A 198 13.66 24.73 1.90
CA LYS A 198 14.69 25.28 1.02
C LYS A 198 14.46 26.75 0.63
N ARG A 199 14.49 27.65 1.63
CA ARG A 199 14.97 29.06 1.51
C ARG A 199 14.92 29.78 2.85
N ARG A 200 15.98 29.62 3.66
CA ARG A 200 16.33 30.61 4.69
C ARG A 200 17.29 31.62 4.09
N THR A 201 16.76 32.58 3.33
CA THR A 201 17.48 33.82 3.02
C THR A 201 16.47 34.95 2.85
N GLY A 202 16.52 35.95 3.72
CA GLY A 202 16.02 37.30 3.42
C GLY A 202 14.63 37.61 3.94
N LYS A 203 14.58 38.71 4.70
CA LYS A 203 13.42 39.34 5.35
C LYS A 203 12.24 39.60 4.40
N TYR A 204 11.03 39.54 4.98
CA TYR A 204 9.72 39.92 4.43
C TYR A 204 9.13 39.01 3.34
N SER A 205 8.23 38.12 3.74
CA SER A 205 7.04 37.78 2.95
C SER A 205 6.03 37.02 3.80
N LEU A 206 4.80 37.54 3.83
CA LEU A 206 3.60 36.79 4.16
C LEU A 206 3.40 35.75 3.05
N ILE A 207 4.05 34.60 3.19
CA ILE A 207 3.94 33.47 2.28
C ILE A 207 2.73 32.64 2.74
N ILE A 208 1.58 32.86 2.12
CA ILE A 208 0.55 31.82 1.98
C ILE A 208 1.11 30.83 0.94
N GLY A 209 2.07 30.03 1.39
CA GLY A 209 2.78 29.06 0.59
C GLY A 209 2.29 27.66 0.91
N ILE A 210 2.40 26.79 -0.08
CA ILE A 210 2.05 25.37 -0.09
C ILE A 210 2.94 24.62 0.91
N GLY A 211 2.70 24.87 2.20
CA GLY A 211 3.57 24.53 3.31
C GLY A 211 2.80 24.61 4.63
N THR A 212 1.57 24.10 4.64
CA THR A 212 0.92 23.76 5.90
C THR A 212 1.36 22.35 6.27
N SER A 213 2.27 22.30 7.25
CA SER A 213 2.55 21.13 8.07
C SER A 213 1.24 20.48 8.53
N ILE A 214 0.81 19.41 7.87
CA ILE A 214 -0.21 18.51 8.41
C ILE A 214 0.52 17.66 9.45
N ALA A 215 0.71 18.26 10.62
CA ALA A 215 1.02 17.53 11.82
C ALA A 215 -0.13 16.53 12.04
N LEU A 216 0.20 15.26 11.90
CA LEU A 216 -0.44 14.08 12.46
C LEU A 216 -1.62 14.36 13.41
N GLY A 217 -2.81 13.98 12.97
CA GLY A 217 -4.03 13.98 13.79
C GLY A 217 -4.98 15.13 13.48
N VAL A 218 -6.09 14.79 12.82
CA VAL A 218 -7.32 15.60 12.69
C VAL A 218 -7.16 16.93 11.91
N ILE A 219 -6.92 16.84 10.60
CA ILE A 219 -7.32 17.90 9.64
C ILE A 219 -7.79 17.24 8.33
N THR A 220 -8.95 16.60 8.34
CA THR A 220 -9.58 16.06 7.11
C THR A 220 -10.35 17.16 6.37
N TYR A 221 -11.18 17.94 7.08
CA TYR A 221 -12.10 18.90 6.42
C TYR A 221 -11.40 20.04 5.66
N LYS A 222 -10.43 20.75 6.26
CA LYS A 222 -9.75 21.87 5.59
C LYS A 222 -8.87 21.44 4.42
N THR A 223 -8.29 20.24 4.50
CA THR A 223 -7.50 19.64 3.42
C THR A 223 -8.42 19.30 2.23
N LEU A 224 -9.58 18.73 2.49
CA LEU A 224 -10.61 18.44 1.49
C LEU A 224 -11.20 19.71 0.87
N GLU A 225 -11.42 20.75 1.66
CA GLU A 225 -11.90 22.04 1.16
C GLU A 225 -10.87 22.71 0.22
N TYR A 226 -9.58 22.60 0.53
CA TYR A 226 -8.49 23.05 -0.35
C TYR A 226 -8.46 22.24 -1.65
N ILE A 227 -8.61 20.91 -1.56
CA ILE A 227 -8.70 20.00 -2.71
C ILE A 227 -9.87 20.35 -3.64
N LEU A 228 -11.05 20.63 -3.09
CA LEU A 228 -12.23 20.99 -3.88
C LEU A 228 -12.06 22.38 -4.56
N LYS A 229 -11.17 23.21 -4.04
CA LYS A 229 -10.81 24.54 -4.56
C LYS A 229 -9.64 24.53 -5.56
N VAL A 230 -9.00 23.37 -5.79
CA VAL A 230 -7.86 23.20 -6.71
C VAL A 230 -8.20 23.77 -8.09
N ARG A 231 -7.34 24.68 -8.57
CA ARG A 231 -7.41 25.31 -9.90
C ARG A 231 -6.66 24.46 -10.94
N LYS A 232 -6.91 24.72 -12.23
CA LYS A 232 -6.38 23.93 -13.37
C LYS A 232 -4.86 23.67 -13.30
N ASP A 233 -4.06 24.64 -12.89
CA ASP A 233 -2.60 24.53 -12.78
C ASP A 233 -2.13 23.60 -11.63
N GLU A 234 -2.97 23.39 -10.61
CA GLU A 234 -2.64 22.59 -9.44
C GLU A 234 -2.89 21.08 -9.67
N LYS A 235 -3.81 20.70 -10.59
CA LYS A 235 -4.05 19.30 -10.99
C LYS A 235 -2.84 18.70 -11.71
N THR A 236 -2.27 19.40 -12.68
CA THR A 236 -1.09 18.95 -13.43
C THR A 236 0.10 18.76 -12.51
N LYS A 237 0.27 19.67 -11.53
CA LYS A 237 1.31 19.56 -10.51
C LYS A 237 1.10 18.33 -9.61
N LEU A 238 -0.14 18.05 -9.23
CA LEU A 238 -0.50 16.89 -8.42
C LEU A 238 -0.24 15.56 -9.16
N ALA A 239 -0.67 15.46 -10.42
CA ALA A 239 -0.42 14.31 -11.27
C ALA A 239 1.09 14.07 -11.50
N HIS A 240 1.86 15.15 -11.68
CA HIS A 240 3.31 15.06 -11.80
C HIS A 240 3.98 14.53 -10.52
N LEU A 241 3.57 15.04 -9.35
CA LEU A 241 4.08 14.57 -8.06
C LEU A 241 3.70 13.09 -7.82
N MET A 242 2.51 12.67 -8.23
CA MET A 242 2.07 11.27 -8.18
C MET A 242 2.98 10.37 -8.98
N LYS A 243 3.15 10.70 -10.25
CA LYS A 243 4.00 9.94 -11.15
C LYS A 243 5.40 9.81 -10.57
N LYS A 244 5.99 10.91 -10.08
CA LYS A 244 7.32 10.91 -9.45
C LYS A 244 7.39 10.00 -8.21
N ASN A 245 6.38 10.03 -7.34
CA ASN A 245 6.37 9.21 -6.13
C ASN A 245 6.16 7.72 -6.45
N MET A 246 5.33 7.41 -7.45
CA MET A 246 5.14 6.05 -7.94
C MET A 246 6.43 5.51 -8.55
N GLU A 247 7.10 6.30 -9.39
CA GLU A 247 8.42 5.97 -9.93
C GLU A 247 9.44 5.73 -8.81
N ALA A 248 9.47 6.58 -7.78
CA ALA A 248 10.36 6.41 -6.64
C ALA A 248 10.06 5.14 -5.84
N LEU A 249 8.79 4.82 -5.59
CA LEU A 249 8.38 3.59 -4.90
C LEU A 249 8.69 2.35 -5.75
N HIS A 250 8.51 2.44 -7.06
CA HIS A 250 8.84 1.39 -8.03
C HIS A 250 10.34 1.07 -8.03
N GLU A 251 11.19 2.10 -8.11
CA GLU A 251 12.64 1.95 -8.01
C GLU A 251 13.08 1.43 -6.64
N ALA A 252 12.49 1.95 -5.56
CA ALA A 252 12.75 1.45 -4.21
C ALA A 252 12.37 -0.04 -4.06
N THR A 253 11.32 -0.47 -4.77
CA THR A 253 10.85 -1.85 -4.77
C THR A 253 11.80 -2.78 -5.50
N LYS A 254 12.27 -2.40 -6.69
CA LYS A 254 13.33 -3.14 -7.40
C LYS A 254 14.59 -3.27 -6.54
N ASN A 255 15.05 -2.17 -5.96
CA ASN A 255 16.24 -2.17 -5.10
C ASN A 255 16.08 -3.07 -3.87
N THR A 256 14.88 -3.11 -3.29
CA THR A 256 14.58 -3.97 -2.14
C THR A 256 14.62 -5.44 -2.53
N LEU A 257 14.00 -5.80 -3.65
CA LEU A 257 14.04 -7.17 -4.17
C LEU A 257 15.48 -7.62 -4.48
N TYR A 258 16.31 -6.76 -5.08
CA TYR A 258 17.72 -7.07 -5.33
C TYR A 258 18.49 -7.39 -4.03
N LYS A 259 18.28 -6.61 -2.96
CA LYS A 259 18.89 -6.88 -1.65
C LYS A 259 18.42 -8.18 -1.03
N ASP A 260 17.13 -8.50 -1.15
CA ASP A 260 16.58 -9.74 -0.62
C ASP A 260 17.11 -10.95 -1.44
N ILE A 261 17.24 -10.85 -2.77
CA ILE A 261 17.91 -11.84 -3.63
C ILE A 261 19.36 -12.06 -3.19
N GLU A 262 20.11 -10.99 -2.95
CA GLU A 262 21.49 -11.06 -2.48
C GLU A 262 21.59 -11.78 -1.14
N TYR A 263 20.70 -11.45 -0.18
CA TYR A 263 20.62 -12.11 1.11
C TYR A 263 20.40 -13.62 0.97
N PHE A 264 19.40 -14.04 0.20
CA PHE A 264 19.10 -15.47 0.01
C PHE A 264 20.24 -16.19 -0.74
N THR A 265 20.86 -15.53 -1.71
CA THR A 265 22.03 -16.07 -2.43
C THR A 265 23.21 -16.30 -1.49
N TYR A 266 23.52 -15.31 -0.64
CA TYR A 266 24.58 -15.44 0.36
C TYR A 266 24.29 -16.57 1.34
N ARG A 267 23.07 -16.63 1.88
CA ARG A 267 22.65 -17.68 2.81
C ARG A 267 22.75 -19.08 2.21
N MET A 268 22.40 -19.23 0.93
CA MET A 268 22.53 -20.50 0.21
C MET A 268 23.99 -20.95 0.07
N ILE A 269 24.92 -20.01 -0.15
CA ILE A 269 26.36 -20.30 -0.25
C ILE A 269 26.95 -20.68 1.12
N GLU A 270 26.52 -20.01 2.19
CA GLU A 270 26.98 -20.28 3.56
C GLU A 270 26.53 -21.66 4.07
N THR A 271 25.30 -22.08 3.75
CA THR A 271 24.80 -23.38 4.18
C THR A 271 25.52 -24.49 3.43
N LYS A 272 26.33 -25.29 4.16
CA LYS A 272 27.07 -26.45 3.60
C LYS A 272 26.17 -27.58 3.09
N ASP A 273 24.87 -27.51 3.36
CA ASP A 273 23.86 -28.45 2.86
C ASP A 273 23.29 -27.98 1.51
N LYS A 274 24.06 -28.20 0.45
CA LYS A 274 23.72 -27.74 -0.91
C LYS A 274 22.63 -28.56 -1.60
N ASN A 275 22.24 -29.71 -1.03
CA ASN A 275 21.32 -30.67 -1.65
C ASN A 275 20.11 -31.02 -0.76
N GLY A 276 19.94 -30.36 0.40
CA GLY A 276 18.80 -30.56 1.29
C GLY A 276 17.58 -29.72 0.92
N LYS A 277 16.43 -30.04 1.53
CA LYS A 277 15.14 -29.33 1.36
C LYS A 277 15.28 -27.80 1.49
N TYR A 278 16.10 -27.36 2.43
CA TYR A 278 16.38 -25.93 2.65
C TYR A 278 16.99 -25.24 1.41
N ALA A 279 17.95 -25.88 0.74
CA ALA A 279 18.57 -25.30 -0.45
C ALA A 279 17.57 -25.20 -1.61
N GLU A 280 16.68 -26.19 -1.76
CA GLU A 280 15.62 -26.16 -2.75
C GLU A 280 14.62 -25.01 -2.50
N ASP A 281 14.20 -24.83 -1.25
CA ASP A 281 13.27 -23.75 -0.87
C ASP A 281 13.90 -22.36 -1.07
N VAL A 282 15.18 -22.19 -0.69
CA VAL A 282 15.90 -20.94 -0.95
C VAL A 282 16.06 -20.66 -2.44
N LEU A 283 16.34 -21.67 -3.27
CA LEU A 283 16.40 -21.53 -4.72
C LEU A 283 15.05 -21.10 -5.31
N LYS A 284 13.94 -21.66 -4.82
CA LYS A 284 12.58 -21.25 -5.22
C LYS A 284 12.34 -19.78 -4.91
N ILE A 285 12.72 -19.31 -3.72
CA ILE A 285 12.64 -17.88 -3.35
C ILE A 285 13.46 -17.03 -4.32
N ILE A 286 14.74 -17.36 -4.54
CA ILE A 286 15.62 -16.60 -5.42
C ILE A 286 15.03 -16.48 -6.82
N ASN A 287 14.52 -17.59 -7.37
CA ASN A 287 13.91 -17.60 -8.70
C ASN A 287 12.62 -16.77 -8.77
N LEU A 288 11.76 -16.86 -7.75
CA LEU A 288 10.55 -16.06 -7.65
C LEU A 288 10.86 -14.55 -7.59
N LEU A 289 11.82 -14.16 -6.76
CA LEU A 289 12.21 -12.76 -6.63
C LEU A 289 12.87 -12.25 -7.92
N LYS A 290 13.71 -13.04 -8.60
CA LYS A 290 14.29 -12.66 -9.90
C LYS A 290 13.22 -12.42 -10.96
N ARG A 291 12.24 -13.32 -11.07
CA ARG A 291 11.07 -13.16 -11.96
C ARG A 291 10.26 -11.91 -11.63
N THR A 292 10.09 -11.62 -10.34
CA THR A 292 9.38 -10.43 -9.85
C THR A 292 10.12 -9.15 -10.23
N VAL A 293 11.44 -9.08 -10.02
CA VAL A 293 12.26 -7.92 -10.44
C VAL A 293 12.20 -7.72 -11.94
N ALA A 294 12.38 -8.79 -12.72
CA ALA A 294 12.28 -8.71 -14.17
C ALA A 294 10.92 -8.17 -14.64
N THR A 295 9.84 -8.51 -13.92
CA THR A 295 8.51 -7.96 -14.19
C THR A 295 8.45 -6.46 -13.92
N LEU A 296 8.99 -5.99 -12.80
CA LEU A 296 9.03 -4.56 -12.47
C LEU A 296 9.92 -3.76 -13.42
N GLU A 297 10.99 -4.36 -13.96
CA GLU A 297 11.85 -3.70 -14.95
C GLU A 297 11.14 -3.48 -16.30
N ASN A 298 10.18 -4.34 -16.63
CA ASN A 298 9.43 -4.30 -17.88
C ASN A 298 8.01 -3.74 -17.72
N THR A 299 7.66 -3.19 -16.56
CA THR A 299 6.35 -2.58 -16.29
C THR A 299 6.51 -1.16 -15.76
N GLU A 300 5.56 -0.30 -16.10
CA GLU A 300 5.51 1.06 -15.58
C GLU A 300 5.07 1.08 -14.11
N ALA A 301 5.41 2.16 -13.41
CA ALA A 301 4.94 2.39 -12.05
C ALA A 301 3.42 2.59 -12.05
N VAL A 302 2.70 1.83 -11.23
CA VAL A 302 1.22 1.88 -11.12
C VAL A 302 0.83 2.43 -9.76
N ILE A 303 -0.35 3.06 -9.71
CA ILE A 303 -0.97 3.51 -8.46
C ILE A 303 -1.28 2.30 -7.57
N ILE A 304 -0.76 2.32 -6.33
CA ILE A 304 -0.95 1.30 -5.28
C ILE A 304 -1.08 1.98 -3.93
#